data_AF-A0A497E8A2-F1
#
_entry.id   AF-A0A497E8A2-F1
#
_cell.length_a   1.000
_cell.length_b   1.000
_cell.length_c   1.000
_cell.angle_alpha   90.00
_cell.angle_beta   90.00
_cell.angle_gamma   90.00
#
_symmetry.space_group_name_H-M   'P 1'
#
loop_
_entity.id
_entity.type
_entity.pdbx_description
1 polymer ?
#
loop_
_entity_poly.entity_id
_entity_poly.type
_entity_poly.pdbx_seq_one_letter_code
_entity_poly.pdbx_strand_id
1 'polypeptide(L)'
;PDTEFLLFFILPVKVKYLAVVGGAFLAFQSFNYGLVAGAANFVGMSAGYVFFLATRRIPTRRKMAFEIKKRRATREISLENNATEERNRLWDPRVMQAEAETHAAGEVPAGLQPLLEELDAAIDSSITVCAPEDFDHIDDETCRTCAGYPECAARAIRAAAAQKE
;
A
#
# COMPACT_ATOMS: atom_id res chain seq x y z
N PRO A 1 -22.72 -22.32 6.57
CA PRO A 1 -23.90 -21.46 6.84
C PRO A 1 -24.58 -21.98 8.10
N ASP A 2 -24.79 -21.13 9.10
CA ASP A 2 -25.50 -21.47 10.35
C ASP A 2 -26.99 -21.15 10.22
N THR A 3 -27.57 -21.55 9.08
CA THR A 3 -29.01 -21.54 8.91
C THR A 3 -29.54 -22.90 9.36
N GLU A 4 -30.55 -22.88 10.22
CA GLU A 4 -31.25 -24.07 10.69
C GLU A 4 -32.47 -24.29 9.79
N PHE A 5 -32.53 -25.46 9.16
CA PHE A 5 -33.72 -25.90 8.45
C PHE A 5 -34.33 -27.06 9.24
N LEU A 6 -35.65 -27.01 9.41
CA LEU A 6 -36.39 -28.10 10.02
C LEU A 6 -36.66 -29.16 8.96
N LEU A 7 -36.00 -30.32 9.07
CA LEU A 7 -36.31 -31.47 8.23
C LEU A 7 -37.65 -32.06 8.71
N PHE A 8 -38.64 -32.14 7.82
CA PHE A 8 -40.01 -32.61 8.11
C PHE A 8 -40.71 -31.88 9.27
N PHE A 9 -40.33 -30.62 9.56
CA PHE A 9 -40.83 -29.85 10.71
C PHE A 9 -40.52 -30.45 12.10
N ILE A 10 -39.71 -31.52 12.19
CA ILE A 10 -39.50 -32.29 13.44
C ILE A 10 -38.03 -32.22 13.91
N LEU A 11 -37.06 -32.22 12.98
CA LEU A 11 -35.64 -32.26 13.32
C LEU A 11 -34.92 -30.98 12.86
N PRO A 12 -34.39 -30.15 13.79
CA PRO A 12 -33.56 -29.00 13.42
C PRO A 12 -32.19 -29.51 12.98
N VAL A 13 -31.89 -29.40 11.69
CA VAL A 13 -30.60 -29.83 11.12
C VAL A 13 -29.89 -28.61 10.56
N LYS A 14 -28.64 -28.38 10.98
CA LYS A 14 -27.81 -27.35 10.34
C LYS A 14 -27.47 -27.81 8.92
N VAL A 15 -27.60 -26.90 7.94
CA VAL A 15 -27.32 -27.19 6.51
C VAL A 15 -25.94 -27.82 6.30
N LYS A 16 -24.96 -27.46 7.14
CA LYS A 16 -23.62 -28.04 7.09
C LYS A 16 -23.62 -29.57 7.25
N TYR A 17 -24.54 -30.13 8.05
CA TYR A 17 -24.63 -31.58 8.25
C TYR A 17 -25.37 -32.29 7.13
N LEU A 18 -26.31 -31.63 6.45
CA LEU A 18 -26.99 -32.20 5.28
C LEU A 18 -26.03 -32.52 4.13
N ALA A 19 -25.07 -31.63 3.86
CA ALA A 19 -24.05 -31.88 2.85
C ALA A 19 -23.13 -33.07 3.23
N VAL A 20 -22.79 -33.20 4.52
CA VAL A 20 -21.97 -34.32 5.02
C VAL A 20 -22.74 -35.65 4.92
N VAL A 21 -24.01 -35.68 5.31
CA VAL A 21 -24.85 -36.87 5.21
C VAL A 21 -25.08 -37.26 3.75
N GLY A 22 -25.35 -36.29 2.87
CA GLY A 22 -25.50 -36.53 1.44
C GLY A 22 -24.21 -37.07 0.80
N GLY A 23 -23.05 -36.49 1.13
CA GLY A 23 -21.75 -36.97 0.68
C GLY A 23 -21.43 -38.39 1.19
N ALA A 24 -21.73 -38.67 2.46
CA ALA A 24 -21.54 -40.00 3.05
C ALA A 24 -22.45 -41.05 2.40
N PHE A 25 -23.71 -40.69 2.11
CA PHE A 25 -24.65 -41.57 1.41
C PHE A 25 -24.20 -41.85 -0.03
N LEU A 26 -23.74 -40.83 -0.75
CA LEU A 26 -23.18 -40.99 -2.10
C LEU A 26 -21.91 -41.84 -2.10
N ALA A 27 -21.04 -41.68 -1.11
CA ALA A 27 -19.84 -42.51 -0.95
C ALA A 27 -20.22 -43.97 -0.67
N PHE A 28 -21.18 -44.21 0.23
CA PHE A 28 -21.70 -45.54 0.52
C PHE A 28 -22.31 -46.21 -0.72
N GLN A 29 -23.12 -45.47 -1.49
CA GLN A 29 -23.70 -45.95 -2.74
C GLN A 29 -22.64 -46.22 -3.82
N SER A 30 -21.57 -45.43 -3.85
CA SER A 30 -20.47 -45.59 -4.80
C SER A 30 -19.72 -46.93 -4.62
N PHE A 31 -19.72 -47.51 -3.41
CA PHE A 31 -19.18 -48.85 -3.19
C PHE A 31 -20.09 -49.97 -3.74
N ASN A 32 -21.40 -49.73 -3.86
CA ASN A 32 -22.36 -50.71 -4.37
C ASN A 32 -22.55 -50.64 -5.90
N TYR A 33 -22.43 -49.46 -6.52
CA TYR A 33 -22.67 -49.27 -7.97
C TYR A 33 -21.45 -49.49 -8.87
N GLY A 34 -20.30 -49.88 -8.30
CA GLY A 34 -19.08 -50.17 -9.05
C GLY A 34 -18.18 -48.96 -9.34
N LEU A 35 -16.93 -49.25 -9.76
CA LEU A 35 -15.82 -48.28 -9.82
C LEU A 35 -16.13 -47.04 -10.69
N VAL A 36 -16.79 -47.22 -11.82
CA VAL A 36 -17.09 -46.15 -12.79
C VAL A 36 -18.13 -45.18 -12.25
N ALA A 37 -19.21 -45.70 -11.64
CA ALA A 37 -20.25 -44.87 -11.02
C ALA A 37 -19.71 -44.13 -9.79
N GLY A 38 -18.86 -44.80 -9.00
CA GLY A 38 -18.21 -44.19 -7.86
C GLY A 38 -17.25 -43.05 -8.24
N ALA A 39 -16.47 -43.24 -9.30
CA ALA A 39 -15.57 -42.19 -9.81
C ALA A 39 -16.36 -40.96 -10.30
N ALA A 40 -17.47 -41.15 -11.02
CA ALA A 40 -18.32 -40.06 -11.47
C ALA A 40 -18.91 -39.23 -10.30
N ASN A 41 -19.38 -39.91 -9.25
CA ASN A 41 -19.89 -39.25 -8.03
C ASN A 41 -18.80 -38.44 -7.31
N PHE A 42 -17.59 -38.98 -7.20
CA PHE A 42 -16.48 -38.29 -6.56
C PHE A 42 -16.03 -37.06 -7.35
N VAL A 43 -15.95 -37.18 -8.67
CA VAL A 43 -15.63 -36.04 -9.56
C VAL A 43 -16.70 -34.96 -9.49
N GLY A 44 -18.00 -35.31 -9.48
CA GLY A 44 -19.08 -34.35 -9.32
C GLY A 44 -19.03 -33.60 -7.98
N MET A 45 -18.80 -34.33 -6.88
CA MET A 45 -18.72 -33.74 -5.54
C MET A 45 -17.51 -32.83 -5.37
N SER A 46 -16.33 -33.26 -5.85
CA SER A 46 -15.10 -32.46 -5.80
C SER A 46 -15.19 -31.21 -6.69
N ALA A 47 -15.71 -31.33 -7.90
CA ALA A 47 -15.93 -30.19 -8.80
C ALA A 47 -16.89 -29.16 -8.19
N GLY A 48 -17.99 -29.61 -7.58
CA GLY A 48 -18.93 -28.74 -6.87
C GLY A 48 -18.31 -28.03 -5.66
N TYR A 49 -17.46 -28.73 -4.90
CA TYR A 49 -16.75 -28.15 -3.76
C TYR A 49 -15.72 -27.10 -4.20
N VAL A 50 -14.94 -27.38 -5.26
CA VAL A 50 -13.99 -26.41 -5.84
C VAL A 50 -14.73 -25.19 -6.39
N PHE A 51 -15.85 -25.40 -7.10
CA PHE A 51 -16.69 -24.31 -7.59
C PHE A 51 -17.24 -23.45 -6.44
N PHE A 52 -17.70 -24.07 -5.35
CA PHE A 52 -18.16 -23.36 -4.16
C PHE A 52 -17.04 -22.54 -3.50
N LEU A 53 -15.83 -23.10 -3.38
CA LEU A 53 -14.69 -22.38 -2.82
C LEU A 53 -14.28 -21.19 -3.70
N ALA A 54 -14.25 -21.38 -5.02
CA ALA A 54 -13.92 -20.34 -5.98
C ALA A 54 -14.93 -19.18 -5.93
N THR A 55 -16.23 -19.52 -5.84
CA THR A 55 -17.31 -18.52 -5.87
C THR A 55 -17.60 -17.88 -4.51
N ARG A 56 -17.34 -18.57 -3.40
CA ARG A 56 -17.53 -18.04 -2.03
C ARG A 56 -16.71 -16.78 -1.75
N ARG A 57 -15.54 -16.63 -2.38
CA ARG A 57 -14.62 -15.50 -2.16
C ARG A 57 -14.78 -14.36 -3.16
N ILE A 58 -15.68 -14.46 -4.14
CA ILE A 58 -15.83 -13.41 -5.15
C ILE A 58 -16.42 -12.16 -4.49
N PRO A 59 -15.66 -11.05 -4.37
CA PRO A 59 -16.19 -9.81 -3.83
C PRO A 59 -17.32 -9.33 -4.75
N THR A 60 -18.34 -8.68 -4.18
CA THR A 60 -19.41 -8.09 -4.98
C THR A 60 -18.81 -7.15 -6.04
N ARG A 61 -19.41 -7.07 -7.24
CA ARG A 61 -18.87 -6.26 -8.36
C ARG A 61 -18.49 -4.82 -7.96
N ARG A 62 -19.25 -4.24 -7.02
CA ARG A 62 -18.99 -2.91 -6.45
C ARG A 62 -17.71 -2.86 -5.61
N LYS A 63 -17.44 -3.90 -4.78
CA LYS A 63 -16.20 -4.00 -4.01
C LYS A 63 -14.99 -4.16 -4.92
N MET A 64 -15.08 -4.98 -5.97
CA MET A 64 -14.00 -5.09 -6.96
C MET A 64 -13.72 -3.76 -7.68
N ALA A 65 -14.77 -3.07 -8.14
CA ALA A 65 -14.60 -1.76 -8.78
C ALA A 65 -13.98 -0.72 -7.83
N PHE A 66 -14.39 -0.72 -6.56
CA PHE A 66 -13.82 0.15 -5.53
C PHE A 66 -12.35 -0.16 -5.26
N GLU A 67 -11.99 -1.43 -5.08
CA GLU A 67 -10.60 -1.83 -4.85
C GLU A 67 -9.70 -1.53 -6.05
N ILE A 68 -10.20 -1.69 -7.28
CA ILE A 68 -9.46 -1.31 -8.49
C ILE A 68 -9.25 0.20 -8.55
N LYS A 69 -10.30 1.00 -8.28
CA LYS A 69 -10.18 2.47 -8.22
C LYS A 69 -9.21 2.91 -7.12
N LYS A 70 -9.28 2.29 -5.94
CA LYS A 70 -8.36 2.54 -4.83
C LYS A 70 -6.92 2.22 -5.25
N ARG A 71 -6.66 1.05 -5.85
CA ARG A 71 -5.32 0.67 -6.33
C ARG A 71 -4.80 1.61 -7.42
N ARG A 72 -5.66 2.13 -8.30
CA ARG A 72 -5.26 3.13 -9.31
C ARG A 72 -4.88 4.45 -8.67
N ALA A 73 -5.72 4.99 -7.78
CA ALA A 73 -5.41 6.22 -7.06
C ALA A 73 -4.11 6.08 -6.24
N THR A 74 -3.91 4.95 -5.54
CA THR A 74 -2.65 4.69 -4.83
C THR A 74 -1.44 4.63 -5.77
N ARG A 75 -1.60 4.09 -6.99
CA ARG A 75 -0.51 4.05 -7.98
C ARG A 75 -0.21 5.43 -8.55
N GLU A 76 -1.22 6.21 -8.87
CA GLU A 76 -1.06 7.58 -9.38
C GLU A 76 -0.35 8.45 -8.34
N ILE A 77 -0.79 8.41 -7.08
CA ILE A 77 -0.11 9.09 -5.97
C ILE A 77 1.34 8.59 -5.83
N SER A 78 1.59 7.28 -5.90
CA SER A 78 2.97 6.77 -5.80
C SER A 78 3.87 7.23 -6.96
N LEU A 79 3.32 7.39 -8.17
CA LEU A 79 4.10 7.83 -9.33
C LEU A 79 4.46 9.32 -9.24
N GLU A 80 3.50 10.16 -8.83
CA GLU A 80 3.74 11.59 -8.59
C GLU A 80 4.76 11.79 -7.45
N ASN A 81 4.66 10.97 -6.39
CA ASN A 81 5.62 10.99 -5.29
C ASN A 81 7.02 10.55 -5.75
N ASN A 82 7.14 9.47 -6.54
CA ASN A 82 8.44 8.98 -7.00
C ASN A 82 9.19 10.00 -7.88
N ALA A 83 8.50 10.70 -8.79
CA ALA A 83 9.13 11.72 -9.63
C ALA A 83 9.62 12.92 -8.80
N THR A 84 8.86 13.29 -7.77
CA THR A 84 9.24 14.34 -6.82
C THR A 84 10.42 13.89 -5.95
N GLU A 85 10.41 12.64 -5.51
CA GLU A 85 11.49 12.05 -4.72
C GLU A 85 12.79 11.94 -5.52
N GLU A 86 12.74 11.51 -6.78
CA GLU A 86 13.91 11.44 -7.67
C GLU A 86 14.55 12.82 -7.87
N ARG A 87 13.72 13.86 -8.04
CA ARG A 87 14.19 15.24 -8.11
C ARG A 87 14.87 15.69 -6.81
N ASN A 88 14.27 15.38 -5.66
CA ASN A 88 14.85 15.73 -4.35
C ASN A 88 16.19 15.01 -4.12
N ARG A 89 16.32 13.75 -4.54
CA ARG A 89 17.58 12.98 -4.46
C ARG A 89 18.72 13.61 -5.27
N LEU A 90 18.42 14.32 -6.36
CA LEU A 90 19.44 15.02 -7.15
C LEU A 90 19.95 16.29 -6.46
N TRP A 91 19.11 16.96 -5.67
CA TRP A 91 19.48 18.18 -4.94
C TRP A 91 20.23 17.88 -3.66
N ASP A 92 19.96 16.76 -3.01
CA ASP A 92 20.55 16.36 -1.72
C ASP A 92 22.07 16.51 -1.62
N PRO A 93 22.90 15.95 -2.53
CA PRO A 93 24.35 16.12 -2.44
C PRO A 93 24.80 17.58 -2.65
N ARG A 94 24.05 18.38 -3.42
CA ARG A 94 24.36 19.80 -3.67
C ARG A 94 24.04 20.64 -2.43
N VAL A 95 22.95 20.32 -1.72
CA VAL A 95 22.55 20.99 -0.48
C VAL A 95 23.57 20.69 0.63
N MET A 96 23.98 19.44 0.80
CA MET A 96 24.99 19.06 1.80
C MET A 96 26.34 19.78 1.57
N GLN A 97 26.77 19.93 0.32
CA GLN A 97 27.99 20.68 -0.02
C GLN A 97 27.81 22.18 0.28
N ALA A 98 26.67 22.75 -0.10
CA ALA A 98 26.34 24.15 0.14
C ALA A 98 26.29 24.50 1.63
N GLU A 99 25.74 23.63 2.48
CA GLU A 99 25.74 23.79 3.93
C GLU A 99 27.16 23.75 4.51
N ALA A 100 27.98 22.80 4.10
CA ALA A 100 29.37 22.71 4.56
C ALA A 100 30.22 23.93 4.16
N GLU A 101 30.05 24.41 2.93
CA GLU A 101 30.71 25.64 2.44
C GLU A 101 30.25 26.87 3.20
N THR A 102 28.94 26.99 3.45
CA THR A 102 28.36 28.12 4.17
C THR A 102 28.79 28.11 5.64
N HIS A 103 28.83 26.94 6.28
CA HIS A 103 29.32 26.79 7.65
C HIS A 103 30.80 27.17 7.77
N ALA A 104 31.63 26.76 6.80
CA ALA A 104 33.06 27.13 6.77
C ALA A 104 33.27 28.64 6.60
N ALA A 105 32.52 29.25 5.67
CA ALA A 105 32.58 30.68 5.39
C ALA A 105 32.01 31.52 6.55
N GLY A 106 30.94 31.08 7.21
CA GLY A 106 30.18 31.89 8.18
C GLY A 106 29.28 32.93 7.52
N GLU A 107 29.18 32.91 6.20
CA GLU A 107 28.28 33.70 5.38
C GLU A 107 27.91 32.86 4.15
N VAL A 108 26.74 33.11 3.55
CA VAL A 108 26.33 32.40 2.33
C VAL A 108 27.20 32.90 1.16
N PRO A 109 28.06 32.07 0.56
CA PRO A 109 28.88 32.48 -0.57
C PRO A 109 28.02 32.86 -1.78
N ALA A 110 28.43 33.89 -2.52
CA ALA A 110 27.73 34.34 -3.74
C ALA A 110 27.62 33.24 -4.82
N GLY A 111 28.49 32.22 -4.78
CA GLY A 111 28.42 31.05 -5.66
C GLY A 111 27.21 30.14 -5.40
N LEU A 112 26.57 30.21 -4.24
CA LEU A 112 25.40 29.40 -3.86
C LEU A 112 24.06 30.06 -4.19
N GLN A 113 24.08 31.34 -4.57
CA GLN A 113 22.90 32.11 -4.97
C GLN A 113 22.05 31.42 -6.08
N PRO A 114 22.63 30.88 -7.17
CA PRO A 114 21.84 30.18 -8.18
C PRO A 114 21.19 28.89 -7.67
N LEU A 115 21.81 28.20 -6.70
CA LEU A 115 21.20 27.01 -6.08
C LEU A 115 20.02 27.41 -5.19
N LEU A 116 20.14 28.51 -4.45
CA LEU A 116 19.03 29.04 -3.63
C LEU A 116 17.85 29.50 -4.49
N GLU A 117 18.10 30.16 -5.62
CA GLU A 117 17.05 30.54 -6.57
C GLU A 117 16.35 29.31 -7.19
N GLU A 118 17.12 28.27 -7.52
CA GLU A 118 16.59 26.99 -8.03
C GLU A 118 15.67 26.31 -6.98
N LEU A 119 16.09 26.31 -5.72
CA LEU A 119 15.31 25.75 -4.60
C LEU A 119 14.07 26.59 -4.30
N ASP A 120 14.18 27.91 -4.21
CA ASP A 120 13.06 28.81 -3.94
C ASP A 120 12.00 28.77 -5.05
N ALA A 121 12.42 28.64 -6.32
CA ALA A 121 11.49 28.49 -7.44
C ALA A 121 10.76 27.14 -7.46
N ALA A 122 11.31 26.12 -6.81
CA ALA A 122 10.74 24.78 -6.71
C ALA A 122 9.82 24.57 -5.48
N ILE A 123 9.59 25.61 -4.69
CA ILE A 123 8.70 25.56 -3.52
C ILE A 123 7.24 25.39 -4.00
N ASP A 124 6.63 24.27 -3.63
CA ASP A 124 5.23 23.99 -3.91
C ASP A 124 4.48 23.58 -2.63
N SER A 125 3.55 24.43 -2.21
CA SER A 125 2.71 24.23 -1.01
C SER A 125 1.73 23.05 -1.09
N SER A 126 1.53 22.49 -2.28
CA SER A 126 0.63 21.34 -2.50
C SER A 126 1.34 19.98 -2.35
N ILE A 127 2.68 19.98 -2.33
CA ILE A 127 3.51 18.78 -2.24
C ILE A 127 3.91 18.58 -0.78
N THR A 128 3.10 17.85 -0.01
CA THR A 128 3.41 17.44 1.38
C THR A 128 4.28 16.19 1.45
N VAL A 129 4.94 15.81 0.35
CA VAL A 129 5.73 14.59 0.27
C VAL A 129 7.09 14.86 0.90
N CYS A 130 7.22 14.46 2.17
CA CYS A 130 8.51 14.36 2.82
C CYS A 130 9.02 12.92 2.66
N ALA A 131 10.03 12.75 1.79
CA ALA A 131 11.14 11.82 2.02
C ALA A 131 12.27 12.16 1.03
N PRO A 132 13.50 12.29 1.53
CA PRO A 132 14.47 11.24 1.25
C PRO A 132 14.98 10.63 2.55
N GLU A 133 14.20 9.76 3.21
CA GLU A 133 14.61 8.92 4.37
C GLU A 133 15.36 9.65 5.52
N ASP A 134 15.19 10.97 5.55
CA ASP A 134 14.63 11.75 6.66
C ASP A 134 15.63 12.34 7.65
N PHE A 135 16.65 13.00 7.07
CA PHE A 135 17.61 13.94 7.67
C PHE A 135 18.37 13.37 8.88
N ASP A 136 19.71 13.24 8.82
CA ASP A 136 20.54 12.79 9.96
C ASP A 136 20.64 13.83 11.11
N HIS A 137 19.54 14.53 11.36
CA HIS A 137 19.32 15.56 12.36
C HIS A 137 18.01 15.23 13.10
N ILE A 138 18.01 14.13 13.84
CA ILE A 138 16.89 13.72 14.71
C ILE A 138 16.53 14.78 15.77
N ASP A 139 17.34 15.82 15.94
CA ASP A 139 17.14 16.90 16.91
C ASP A 139 16.70 18.25 16.31
N ASP A 140 16.51 18.40 14.98
CA ASP A 140 16.21 19.72 14.41
C ASP A 140 14.70 19.98 14.22
N GLU A 141 14.19 20.99 14.93
CA GLU A 141 12.79 21.46 14.89
C GLU A 141 12.39 22.00 13.51
N THR A 142 13.40 22.33 12.69
CA THR A 142 13.29 22.96 11.37
C THR A 142 12.49 22.11 10.37
N CYS A 143 12.73 20.79 10.31
CA CYS A 143 12.06 19.89 9.36
C CYS A 143 10.58 19.63 9.66
N ARG A 144 10.10 19.89 10.89
CA ARG A 144 8.70 19.68 11.26
C ARG A 144 7.77 20.79 10.77
N THR A 145 8.33 21.92 10.30
CA THR A 145 7.57 23.13 9.99
C THR A 145 7.52 23.49 8.51
N CYS A 146 8.33 22.85 7.65
CA CYS A 146 8.36 23.15 6.21
C CYS A 146 7.21 22.48 5.45
N ALA A 147 6.75 23.13 4.38
CA ALA A 147 5.75 22.57 3.48
C ALA A 147 6.34 21.51 2.53
N GLY A 148 7.66 21.52 2.28
CA GLY A 148 8.38 20.53 1.47
C GLY A 148 9.92 20.65 1.50
N TYR A 149 10.61 19.66 0.93
CA TYR A 149 12.09 19.57 0.88
C TYR A 149 12.82 20.84 0.39
N PRO A 150 12.43 21.49 -0.72
CA PRO A 150 13.18 22.66 -1.23
C PRO A 150 13.15 23.86 -0.27
N GLU A 151 12.05 24.08 0.43
CA GLU A 151 11.95 25.14 1.45
C GLU A 151 12.90 24.86 2.62
N CYS A 152 12.92 23.61 3.09
CA CYS A 152 13.77 23.18 4.18
C CYS A 152 15.26 23.25 3.83
N ALA A 153 15.65 22.80 2.63
CA ALA A 153 17.02 22.90 2.14
C ALA A 153 17.51 24.36 2.01
N ALA A 154 16.69 25.23 1.43
CA ALA A 154 17.04 26.66 1.31
C ALA A 154 17.20 27.33 2.68
N ARG A 155 16.37 26.94 3.66
CA ARG A 155 16.44 27.44 5.04
C ARG A 155 17.67 26.92 5.77
N ALA A 156 18.03 25.65 5.62
CA ALA A 156 19.18 25.04 6.27
C ALA A 156 20.50 25.70 5.82
N ILE A 157 20.68 25.93 4.51
CA ILE A 157 21.83 26.69 3.97
C ILE A 157 21.90 28.10 4.59
N ARG A 158 20.77 28.81 4.68
CA ARG A 158 20.73 30.16 5.28
C ARG A 158 21.00 30.14 6.78
N ALA A 159 20.56 29.11 7.50
CA ALA A 159 20.75 28.96 8.94
C ALA A 159 22.20 28.54 9.30
N ALA A 160 22.87 27.77 8.45
CA ALA A 160 24.26 27.37 8.63
C ALA A 160 25.23 28.58 8.71
N ALA A 161 24.88 29.70 8.09
CA ALA A 161 25.62 30.96 8.21
C ALA A 161 25.50 31.61 9.61
N ALA A 162 24.42 31.34 10.35
CA ALA A 162 24.09 32.00 11.60
C ALA A 162 24.64 31.30 12.86
N GLN A 163 25.09 30.04 12.77
CA GLN A 163 25.51 29.22 13.92
C GLN A 163 26.99 29.35 14.31
N LYS A 164 27.75 30.28 13.71
CA LYS A 164 29.16 30.51 14.06
C LYS A 164 29.28 31.38 15.33
N GLU A 165 28.87 30.83 16.47
CA GLU A 165 29.20 31.33 17.82
C GLU A 165 30.20 30.41 18.53
#